data_AF-A0A967R2J9-F1
#
_entry.id   AF-A0A967R2J9-F1
#
_cell.length_a   1.000
_cell.length_b   1.000
_cell.length_c   1.000
_cell.angle_alpha   90.00
_cell.angle_beta   90.00
_cell.angle_gamma   90.00
#
_symmetry.space_group_name_H-M   'P 1'
#
loop_
_entity.id
_entity.type
_entity.pdbx_description
1 polymer ?
#
loop_
_entity_poly.entity_id
_entity_poly.type
_entity_poly.pdbx_seq_one_letter_code
_entity_poly.pdbx_strand_id
1 'polypeptide(L)' 'RLLSGSDGGWQISLDQGATFHIQRNLSLAQYYHIFVDDRDPYWVCGGLQDNGNWCGPSRTNEPSGIMAGEWYTVSGG' A
#
# COMPACT_ATOMS: atom_id res chain seq x y z
N ARG A 1 24.95 -11.13 -2.64
CA ARG A 1 23.78 -10.28 -2.29
C ARG A 1 23.62 -9.23 -3.37
N LEU A 2 22.42 -9.10 -3.94
CA LEU A 2 22.08 -8.09 -4.95
C LEU A 2 20.88 -7.26 -4.45
N LEU A 3 20.89 -5.96 -4.74
CA LEU A 3 19.78 -5.04 -4.49
C LEU A 3 19.24 -4.54 -5.83
N SER A 4 17.93 -4.51 -5.98
CA SER A 4 17.24 -4.05 -7.19
C SER A 4 16.11 -3.11 -6.77
N GLY A 5 15.97 -1.99 -7.48
CA GLY A 5 14.92 -1.00 -7.27
C GLY A 5 14.05 -0.85 -8.51
N SER A 6 12.78 -0.50 -8.30
CA SER A 6 11.78 -0.17 -9.30
C SER A 6 10.87 0.95 -8.76
N ASP A 7 9.92 1.40 -9.58
CA ASP A 7 8.91 2.38 -9.16
C ASP A 7 8.12 1.89 -7.91
N GLY A 8 7.80 0.60 -7.87
CA GLY A 8 7.10 -0.03 -6.73
C GLY A 8 7.97 -0.31 -5.49
N GLY A 9 9.25 0.09 -5.47
CA GLY A 9 10.14 -0.03 -4.31
C GLY A 9 11.41 -0.83 -4.56
N TRP A 10 11.82 -1.66 -3.59
CA TRP A 10 13.08 -2.38 -3.66
C TRP A 10 12.99 -3.83 -3.22
N GLN A 11 13.93 -4.63 -3.70
CA GLN A 11 13.99 -6.07 -3.50
C GLN A 11 15.44 -6.55 -3.40
N ILE A 12 15.63 -7.65 -2.66
CA ILE A 12 16.95 -8.25 -2.39
C ILE A 12 17.00 -9.68 -2.89
N SER A 13 18.12 -10.03 -3.54
CA SER A 13 18.48 -11.42 -3.83
C SER A 13 19.70 -11.85 -3.01
N LEU A 14 19.62 -13.06 -2.45
CA LEU A 14 20.72 -13.70 -1.71
C LEU A 14 21.37 -14.83 -2.51
N ASP A 15 20.84 -15.16 -3.68
CA ASP A 15 21.19 -16.32 -4.52
C ASP A 15 21.59 -15.90 -5.95
N GLN A 16 22.30 -14.77 -6.07
CA GLN A 16 22.85 -14.27 -7.33
C GLN A 16 21.79 -13.92 -8.40
N GLY A 17 20.59 -13.56 -7.96
CA GLY A 17 19.51 -13.08 -8.83
C GLY A 17 18.55 -14.19 -9.28
N ALA A 18 18.67 -15.40 -8.75
CA ALA A 18 17.71 -16.47 -9.04
C ALA A 18 16.33 -16.20 -8.40
N THR A 19 16.32 -15.67 -7.17
CA THR A 19 15.10 -15.22 -6.50
C THR A 19 15.26 -13.85 -5.88
N PHE A 20 14.16 -13.10 -5.79
CA PHE A 20 14.11 -11.78 -5.18
C PHE A 20 13.01 -11.72 -4.12
N HIS A 21 13.35 -11.13 -2.97
CA HIS A 21 12.43 -10.83 -1.89
C HIS A 21 12.12 -9.34 -1.87
N ILE A 22 10.86 -8.99 -2.18
CA ILE A 22 10.36 -7.61 -2.12
C ILE A 22 10.34 -7.14 -0.67
N GLN A 23 10.84 -5.94 -0.42
CA GLN A 23 10.89 -5.34 0.90
C GLN A 23 9.76 -4.32 1.03
N ARG A 24 8.80 -4.60 1.93
CA ARG A 24 7.59 -3.80 2.15
C ARG A 24 7.70 -2.89 3.38
N ASN A 25 8.86 -2.27 3.57
CA ASN A 25 9.18 -1.47 4.75
C ASN A 25 9.19 0.05 4.47
N LEU A 26 8.83 0.47 3.26
CA LEU A 26 8.73 1.87 2.86
C LEU A 26 7.35 2.15 2.29
N SER A 27 6.79 3.31 2.63
CA SER A 27 5.54 3.80 2.05
C SER A 27 5.86 4.59 0.79
N LEU A 28 5.71 3.97 -0.37
CA LEU A 28 6.00 4.57 -1.69
C LEU A 28 4.73 4.79 -2.54
N ALA A 29 3.55 4.56 -1.94
CA ALA A 29 2.28 4.81 -2.59
C ALA A 29 2.10 6.30 -2.95
N GLN A 30 1.72 6.59 -4.19
CA GLN A 30 1.28 7.91 -4.61
C GLN A 30 -0.21 7.91 -4.91
N TYR A 31 -0.95 8.78 -4.22
CA TYR A 31 -2.36 9.07 -4.51
C TYR A 31 -2.47 10.22 -5.50
N TYR A 32 -3.33 10.07 -6.51
CA TYR A 32 -3.70 11.16 -7.41
C TYR A 32 -4.94 11.92 -6.95
N HIS A 33 -5.90 11.20 -6.37
CA HIS A 33 -7.12 11.77 -5.82
C HIS A 33 -7.48 11.08 -4.52
N ILE A 34 -8.04 11.86 -3.59
CA ILE A 34 -8.48 11.42 -2.27
C ILE A 34 -9.92 11.92 -2.05
N PHE A 35 -10.73 11.07 -1.42
CA PHE A 35 -12.08 11.34 -0.95
C PHE A 35 -12.20 10.89 0.51
N VAL A 36 -12.98 11.60 1.31
CA VAL A 36 -13.38 11.20 2.67
C VAL A 36 -14.89 11.24 2.78
N ASP A 37 -15.46 10.27 3.47
CA ASP A 37 -16.90 10.22 3.72
C ASP A 37 -17.31 10.90 5.03
N ASP A 38 -18.63 10.89 5.31
CA ASP A 38 -19.24 11.49 6.49
C ASP A 38 -19.46 10.50 7.67
N ARG A 39 -18.82 9.32 7.68
CA ARG A 39 -18.93 8.36 8.81
C ARG A 39 -18.15 8.88 10.02
N ASP A 40 -18.45 8.36 11.21
CA ASP A 40 -17.64 8.58 12.42
C ASP A 40 -17.31 7.23 13.09
N PRO A 41 -16.06 6.71 12.93
CA PRO A 41 -14.95 7.30 12.18
C PRO A 41 -15.14 7.23 10.66
N TYR A 42 -14.69 8.28 9.95
CA TYR A 42 -14.80 8.37 8.49
C TYR A 42 -13.90 7.36 7.78
N TRP A 43 -14.17 7.04 6.52
CA TRP A 43 -13.22 6.32 5.67
C TRP A 43 -12.49 7.27 4.72
N VAL A 44 -11.26 6.88 4.36
CA VAL A 44 -10.42 7.54 3.36
C VAL A 44 -10.38 6.64 2.14
N CYS A 45 -10.70 7.20 0.98
CA CYS A 45 -10.68 6.52 -0.30
C CYS A 45 -9.79 7.29 -1.28
N GLY A 46 -9.11 6.60 -2.19
CA GLY A 46 -8.34 7.28 -3.22
C GLY A 46 -7.79 6.34 -4.29
N GLY A 47 -7.38 6.94 -5.41
CA GLY A 47 -6.77 6.25 -6.54
C GLY A 47 -5.25 6.39 -6.54
N LEU A 48 -4.55 5.26 -6.60
CA LEU A 48 -3.09 5.21 -6.74
C LEU A 48 -2.67 5.20 -8.21
N GLN A 49 -1.42 5.62 -8.47
CA GLN A 49 -0.83 5.69 -9.82
C GLN A 49 -0.98 4.38 -10.61
N ASP A 50 -0.54 3.25 -10.04
CA ASP A 50 -0.52 1.94 -10.71
C ASP A 50 -1.18 0.81 -9.91
N ASN A 51 -1.83 1.15 -8.79
CA ASN A 51 -2.35 0.15 -7.86
C ASN A 51 -3.87 0.25 -7.66
N GLY A 52 -4.59 0.93 -8.56
CA GLY A 52 -6.05 1.04 -8.50
C GLY A 52 -6.56 1.89 -7.34
N ASN A 53 -7.86 1.71 -7.03
CA ASN A 53 -8.58 2.51 -6.04
C ASN A 53 -8.75 1.73 -4.73
N TRP A 54 -8.44 2.36 -3.61
CA TRP A 54 -8.52 1.76 -2.28
C TRP A 54 -9.34 2.61 -1.34
N CYS A 55 -9.98 1.95 -0.37
CA CYS A 55 -10.66 2.60 0.75
C CYS A 55 -10.30 1.89 2.06
N GLY A 56 -10.18 2.65 3.14
CA GLY A 56 -9.90 2.13 4.48
C GLY A 56 -10.36 3.08 5.58
N PRO A 57 -10.45 2.60 6.83
CA PRO A 57 -10.95 3.40 7.95
C PRO A 57 -9.93 4.45 8.40
N SER A 58 -10.41 5.59 8.91
CA SER A 58 -9.57 6.61 9.57
C SER A 58 -9.19 6.26 11.02
N ARG A 59 -9.82 5.22 11.59
CA ARG A 59 -9.56 4.72 12.93
C ARG A 59 -9.82 3.22 13.01
N THR A 60 -8.97 2.53 13.76
CA THR A 60 -9.13 1.12 14.11
C THR A 60 -8.99 0.90 15.61
N ASN A 61 -9.46 -0.25 16.08
CA ASN A 61 -9.19 -0.77 17.43
C ASN A 61 -7.96 -1.69 17.46
N GLU A 62 -7.33 -1.95 16.31
CA GLU A 62 -6.09 -2.71 16.22
C GLU A 62 -4.95 -1.95 16.94
N PRO A 63 -4.34 -2.53 17.99
CA PRO A 63 -3.27 -1.88 18.74
C PRO A 63 -2.06 -1.50 17.88
N SER A 64 -1.83 -2.21 16.78
CA SER A 64 -0.75 -1.96 15.83
C SER A 64 -1.00 -0.78 14.89
N GLY A 65 -2.17 -0.13 14.99
CA GLY A 65 -2.62 0.91 14.05
C GLY A 65 -3.36 0.31 12.85
N ILE A 66 -3.74 1.17 11.89
CA ILE A 66 -4.49 0.74 10.70
C ILE A 66 -3.61 -0.18 9.85
N MET A 67 -4.01 -1.43 9.75
CA MET A 67 -3.27 -2.47 9.05
C MET A 67 -3.64 -2.51 7.57
N ALA A 68 -2.72 -3.03 6.74
CA ALA A 68 -2.98 -3.18 5.30
C ALA A 68 -4.23 -4.01 4.98
N GLY A 69 -4.58 -4.98 5.83
CA GLY A 69 -5.77 -5.82 5.66
C GLY A 69 -7.10 -5.11 5.95
N GLU A 70 -7.07 -3.91 6.52
CA GLU A 70 -8.27 -3.09 6.74
C GLU A 70 -8.63 -2.22 5.54
N TRP A 71 -7.78 -2.23 4.50
CA TRP A 71 -8.04 -1.57 3.23
C TRP A 71 -8.59 -2.57 2.22
N TYR A 72 -9.58 -2.14 1.43
CA TYR A 72 -10.13 -2.94 0.34
C TYR A 72 -10.02 -2.20 -0.98
N THR A 73 -9.85 -2.98 -2.06
CA THR A 73 -9.86 -2.48 -3.42
C THR A 73 -11.30 -2.19 -3.86
N VAL A 74 -11.54 -0.97 -4.35
CA VAL A 74 -12.83 -0.55 -4.91
C VAL A 74 -12.93 -0.92 -6.39
N SER A 75 -11.86 -0.64 -7.15
CA SER A 75 -11.74 -0.97 -8.56
C SER A 75 -10.27 -0.98 -8.97
N GLY A 76 -9.94 -1.73 -10.03
CA GLY A 76 -8.60 -1.80 -10.61
C GLY A 76 -8.55 -1.29 -12.05
N GLY A 77 -7.33 -1.24 -12.60
CA GLY A 77 -7.10 -1.16 -14.04
C GLY A 77 -7.21 -2.52 -14.70
#